data_AF-A0A5N6RD98-F1
#
_entry.id   AF-A0A5N6RD98-F1
#
_cell.length_a   1.000
_cell.length_b   1.000
_cell.length_c   1.000
_cell.angle_alpha   90.00
_cell.angle_beta   90.00
_cell.angle_gamma   90.00
#
_symmetry.space_group_name_H-M   'P 1'
#
loop_
_entity.id
_entity.type
_entity.pdbx_description
1 polymer ?
#
loop_
_entity_poly.entity_id
_entity_poly.type
_entity_poly.pdbx_seq_one_letter_code
_entity_poly.pdbx_strand_id
1 'polypeptide(L)'
;MASSQNVEMEAAKFLHKLIQESKEEPAKLATKLYVILQHMKSSGKEHSIPYQVISRAMESVINQHGLDIEALKLSRLPLTGGNQIGDSASAQFPGSSHAGGVAKDSKVGLADSEVT
;
A
#
# COMPACT_ATOMS: atom_id res chain seq x y z
N MET A 1 7.95 -31.18 7.88
CA MET A 1 8.63 -29.87 7.89
C MET A 1 9.43 -29.59 6.60
N ALA A 2 9.94 -30.60 5.88
CA ALA A 2 10.66 -30.41 4.62
C ALA A 2 9.85 -29.71 3.50
N SER A 3 8.52 -29.87 3.48
CA SER A 3 7.66 -29.24 2.45
C SER A 3 7.59 -27.72 2.57
N SER A 4 7.46 -27.18 3.78
CA SER A 4 7.38 -25.73 4.02
C SER A 4 8.68 -25.01 3.66
N GLN A 5 9.83 -25.63 3.96
CA GLN A 5 11.15 -25.10 3.59
C GLN A 5 11.33 -25.05 2.07
N ASN A 6 10.84 -26.06 1.34
CA ASN A 6 10.88 -26.06 -0.11
C ASN A 6 10.01 -24.95 -0.70
N VAL A 7 8.81 -24.72 -0.15
CA VAL A 7 7.92 -23.63 -0.59
C VAL A 7 8.55 -22.26 -0.31
N GLU A 8 9.19 -22.08 0.85
CA GLU A 8 9.92 -20.86 1.20
C GLU A 8 11.03 -20.56 0.19
N MET A 9 11.86 -21.57 -0.11
CA MET A 9 12.96 -21.45 -1.06
C MET A 9 12.48 -21.07 -2.47
N GLU A 10 11.43 -21.74 -2.96
CA GLU A 10 10.86 -21.45 -4.28
C GLU A 10 10.22 -20.05 -4.33
N ALA A 11 9.56 -19.61 -3.25
CA ALA A 11 9.02 -18.26 -3.16
C ALA A 11 10.12 -17.19 -3.18
N ALA A 12 11.21 -17.42 -2.43
CA ALA A 12 12.35 -16.51 -2.43
C ALA A 12 13.02 -16.44 -3.82
N LYS A 13 13.20 -17.58 -4.48
CA LYS A 13 13.74 -17.67 -5.85
C LYS A 13 12.84 -16.95 -6.86
N PHE A 14 11.53 -17.12 -6.74
CA PHE A 14 10.56 -16.43 -7.57
C PHE A 14 10.64 -14.91 -7.40
N LEU A 15 10.66 -14.40 -6.17
CA LEU A 15 10.79 -12.96 -5.92
C LEU A 15 12.11 -12.39 -6.45
N HIS A 16 13.23 -13.11 -6.26
CA HIS A 16 14.52 -12.69 -6.83
C HIS A 16 14.45 -12.59 -8.35
N LYS A 17 13.86 -13.58 -9.03
CA LYS A 17 13.68 -13.54 -10.48
C LYS A 17 12.80 -12.35 -10.90
N LEU A 18 11.68 -12.13 -10.22
CA LEU A 18 10.77 -11.02 -10.49
C LEU A 18 11.47 -9.67 -10.32
N ILE A 19 12.30 -9.51 -9.29
CA ILE A 19 13.08 -8.29 -9.06
C ILE A 19 14.05 -8.05 -10.21
N GLN A 20 14.80 -9.07 -10.63
CA GLN A 20 15.79 -8.96 -11.71
C GLN A 20 15.15 -8.66 -13.07
N GLU A 21 13.95 -9.22 -13.32
CA GLU A 21 13.20 -9.03 -14.57
C GLU A 21 12.30 -7.78 -14.53
N SER A 22 12.19 -7.13 -13.37
CA SER A 22 11.34 -5.96 -13.20
C SER A 22 11.85 -4.79 -14.04
N LYS A 23 10.93 -4.17 -14.80
CA LYS A 23 11.19 -2.92 -15.53
C LYS A 23 10.87 -1.67 -14.70
N GLU A 24 10.44 -1.85 -13.45
CA GLU A 24 10.13 -0.74 -12.56
C GLU A 24 11.42 -0.12 -12.03
N GLU A 25 11.40 1.21 -11.85
CA GLU A 25 12.45 1.92 -11.10
C GLU A 25 12.63 1.27 -9.72
N PRO A 26 13.88 1.02 -9.28
CA PRO A 26 14.16 0.31 -8.02
C PRO A 26 13.44 0.90 -6.81
N ALA A 27 13.34 2.23 -6.74
CA ALA A 27 12.64 2.92 -5.66
C ALA A 27 11.12 2.63 -5.65
N LYS A 28 10.48 2.52 -6.82
CA LYS A 28 9.05 2.18 -6.93
C LYS A 28 8.81 0.73 -6.52
N LEU A 29 9.66 -0.19 -6.96
CA LEU A 29 9.61 -1.59 -6.58
C LEU A 29 9.80 -1.76 -5.06
N ALA A 30 10.82 -1.13 -4.48
CA ALA A 30 11.06 -1.14 -3.04
C ALA A 30 9.88 -0.54 -2.26
N THR A 31 9.28 0.53 -2.75
CA THR A 31 8.08 1.13 -2.14
C THR A 31 6.91 0.14 -2.11
N LYS A 32 6.67 -0.61 -3.20
CA LYS A 32 5.62 -1.65 -3.22
C LYS A 32 5.86 -2.76 -2.21
N LEU A 33 7.07 -3.29 -2.15
CA LEU A 33 7.45 -4.32 -1.18
C LEU A 33 7.27 -3.79 0.25
N TYR A 34 7.67 -2.56 0.52
CA TYR A 34 7.47 -1.91 1.81
C TYR A 34 5.98 -1.78 2.16
N VAL A 35 5.13 -1.32 1.22
CA VAL A 35 3.67 -1.23 1.43
C VAL A 35 3.09 -2.58 1.85
N ILE A 36 3.49 -3.67 1.18
CA ILE A 36 3.05 -5.03 1.50
C ILE A 36 3.50 -5.41 2.91
N LEU A 37 4.76 -5.18 3.27
CA LEU A 37 5.27 -5.46 4.61
C LEU A 37 4.51 -4.68 5.70
N GLN A 38 4.20 -3.41 5.45
CA GLN A 38 3.41 -2.61 6.40
C GLN A 38 2.00 -3.18 6.58
N HIS A 39 1.35 -3.57 5.49
CA HIS A 39 0.03 -4.19 5.56
C HIS A 39 0.08 -5.52 6.36
N MET A 40 1.07 -6.36 6.07
CA MET A 40 1.28 -7.62 6.78
C MET A 40 1.56 -7.41 8.26
N LYS A 41 2.34 -6.40 8.62
CA LYS A 41 2.59 -6.02 10.01
C LYS A 41 1.32 -5.56 10.71
N SER A 42 0.56 -4.66 10.11
CA SER A 42 -0.70 -4.16 10.68
C SER A 42 -1.77 -5.25 10.84
N SER A 43 -1.68 -6.34 10.07
CA SER A 43 -2.57 -7.50 10.17
C SER A 43 -2.03 -8.62 11.07
N GLY A 44 -0.94 -8.37 11.81
CA GLY A 44 -0.35 -9.33 12.76
C GLY A 44 0.42 -10.49 12.11
N LYS A 45 0.78 -10.38 10.83
CA LYS A 45 1.47 -11.43 10.06
C LYS A 45 2.98 -11.20 9.93
N GLU A 46 3.59 -10.37 10.77
CA GLU A 46 5.03 -10.04 10.69
C GLU A 46 5.97 -11.22 11.00
N HIS A 47 5.47 -12.27 11.64
CA HIS A 47 6.21 -13.51 11.87
C HIS A 47 5.94 -14.59 10.82
N SER A 48 5.12 -14.29 9.81
CA SER A 48 4.79 -15.26 8.77
C SER A 48 5.93 -15.43 7.76
N ILE A 49 6.05 -16.63 7.19
CA ILE A 49 7.04 -16.92 6.13
C ILE A 49 6.95 -15.92 4.96
N PRO A 50 5.75 -15.58 4.42
CA PRO A 50 5.67 -14.60 3.35
C PRO A 50 6.23 -13.23 3.73
N TYR A 51 6.05 -12.78 4.99
CA TYR A 51 6.62 -11.52 5.46
C TYR A 51 8.16 -11.57 5.42
N GLN A 52 8.77 -12.65 5.92
CA GLN A 52 10.22 -12.79 5.94
C GLN A 52 10.81 -12.82 4.52
N VAL A 53 10.18 -13.58 3.62
CA VAL A 53 10.59 -13.70 2.22
C VAL A 53 10.50 -12.35 1.49
N ILE A 54 9.40 -11.61 1.67
CA ILE A 54 9.21 -10.28 1.09
C ILE A 54 10.18 -9.26 1.72
N SER A 55 10.44 -9.36 3.03
CA SER A 55 11.36 -8.48 3.75
C SER A 55 12.78 -8.60 3.20
N ARG A 56 13.24 -9.84 2.99
CA ARG A 56 14.55 -10.10 2.40
C ARG A 56 14.63 -9.66 0.93
N ALA A 57 13.55 -9.83 0.17
CA ALA A 57 13.47 -9.34 -1.20
C ALA A 57 13.59 -7.81 -1.27
N MET A 58 12.91 -7.08 -0.35
CA MET A 58 13.02 -5.62 -0.26
C MET A 58 14.43 -5.17 0.11
N GLU A 59 15.05 -5.82 1.10
CA GLU A 59 16.44 -5.55 1.50
C GLU A 59 17.41 -5.73 0.33
N SER A 60 17.23 -6.77 -0.49
CA SER A 60 18.03 -6.98 -1.70
C SER A 60 17.89 -5.82 -2.69
N VAL A 61 16.68 -5.30 -2.96
CA VAL A 61 16.49 -4.15 -3.86
C VAL A 61 17.20 -2.90 -3.31
N ILE A 62 17.08 -2.66 -2.00
CA ILE A 62 17.73 -1.53 -1.33
C ILE A 62 19.25 -1.62 -1.47
N ASN A 63 19.83 -2.78 -1.15
CA ASN A 63 21.28 -2.98 -1.16
C ASN A 63 21.86 -2.97 -2.58
N GLN A 64 21.16 -3.56 -3.55
CA GLN A 64 21.63 -3.61 -4.95
C GLN A 64 21.64 -2.24 -5.63
N HIS A 65 20.72 -1.35 -5.24
CA HIS A 65 20.54 -0.05 -5.89
C HIS A 65 20.92 1.14 -4.99
N GLY A 66 21.46 0.90 -3.80
CA GLY A 66 21.89 1.95 -2.87
C GLY A 66 20.76 2.89 -2.43
N LEU A 67 19.55 2.35 -2.22
CA LEU A 67 18.38 3.16 -1.88
C LEU A 67 18.42 3.61 -0.41
N ASP A 68 18.00 4.84 -0.15
CA ASP A 68 17.78 5.32 1.21
C ASP A 68 16.41 4.84 1.75
N ILE A 69 16.46 4.15 2.88
CA ILE A 69 15.28 3.63 3.57
C ILE A 69 14.39 4.76 4.08
N GLU A 70 14.97 5.88 4.50
CA GLU A 70 14.20 7.01 5.01
C GLU A 70 13.42 7.69 3.88
N ALA A 71 14.05 7.95 2.74
CA ALA A 71 13.38 8.42 1.54
C ALA A 71 12.23 7.50 1.09
N LEU A 72 12.40 6.18 1.15
CA LEU A 72 11.33 5.21 0.83
C LEU A 72 10.12 5.31 1.78
N LYS A 73 10.36 5.56 3.07
CA LYS A 73 9.27 5.79 4.04
C LYS A 73 8.53 7.09 3.77
N LEU A 74 9.27 8.15 3.43
CA LEU A 74 8.71 9.47 3.11
C LEU A 74 7.90 9.47 1.81
N SER A 75 8.32 8.68 0.81
CA SER A 75 7.59 8.47 -0.46
C SER A 75 6.14 7.98 -0.26
N ARG A 76 5.84 7.37 0.90
CA ARG A 76 4.49 6.90 1.26
C ARG A 76 3.62 7.92 1.98
N LEU A 77 4.18 9.07 2.36
CA LEU A 77 3.36 10.16 2.83
C LEU A 77 2.50 10.63 1.66
N PRO A 78 1.20 10.91 1.88
CA PRO A 78 0.42 11.58 0.84
C PRO A 78 1.20 12.83 0.43
N LEU A 79 1.41 13.05 -0.88
CA LEU A 79 1.98 14.30 -1.39
C LEU A 79 1.01 15.45 -1.06
N THR A 80 0.98 15.90 0.20
CA THR A 80 0.31 17.12 0.63
C THR A 80 1.25 18.28 0.33
N GLY A 81 1.27 18.72 -0.92
CA GLY A 81 2.13 19.84 -1.33
C GLY A 81 2.30 19.99 -2.82
N GLY A 82 1.23 19.79 -3.60
CA GLY A 82 1.16 20.34 -4.95
C GLY A 82 1.07 21.86 -4.85
N ASN A 83 2.21 22.53 -4.86
CA ASN A 83 2.31 23.94 -5.22
C ASN A 83 3.49 24.06 -6.19
N GLN A 84 3.52 25.11 -7.01
CA GLN A 84 4.39 25.37 -8.17
C GLN A 84 4.13 24.43 -9.37
N ILE A 85 3.40 24.79 -10.43
CA ILE A 85 3.31 26.07 -11.15
C ILE A 85 1.86 26.21 -11.64
N GLY A 86 1.14 27.18 -11.08
CA GLY A 86 -0.10 27.70 -11.64
C GLY A 86 0.26 28.93 -12.45
N ASP A 87 0.21 28.83 -13.77
CA ASP A 87 0.24 29.98 -14.65
C ASP A 87 -1.11 30.06 -15.40
N SER A 88 -1.59 31.29 -15.52
CA SER A 88 -2.77 31.73 -16.29
C SER A 88 -4.17 31.55 -15.68
N ALA A 89 -4.50 32.55 -14.85
CA ALA A 89 -5.75 33.31 -14.78
C ALA A 89 -7.03 32.79 -15.48
N SER A 90 -8.15 32.75 -14.74
CA SER A 90 -9.28 33.69 -14.92
C SER A 90 -10.45 33.39 -13.97
N ALA A 91 -10.99 34.47 -13.38
CA ALA A 91 -12.34 34.68 -12.84
C ALA A 91 -12.82 33.75 -11.69
N GLN A 92 -12.77 34.17 -10.42
CA GLN A 92 -13.75 35.05 -9.74
C GLN A 92 -15.12 34.38 -9.52
N PHE A 93 -15.45 33.97 -8.29
CA PHE A 93 -16.44 34.61 -7.40
C PHE A 93 -16.55 33.82 -6.07
N PRO A 94 -16.98 34.48 -4.97
CA PRO A 94 -16.73 34.07 -3.60
C PRO A 94 -17.94 33.37 -2.96
N GLY A 95 -17.64 32.60 -1.92
CA GLY A 95 -18.47 32.48 -0.71
C GLY A 95 -19.83 31.80 -0.84
N SER A 96 -19.99 30.67 -0.16
CA SER A 96 -21.09 30.56 0.80
C SER A 96 -20.86 29.40 1.76
N SER A 97 -20.77 29.74 3.04
CA SER A 97 -20.98 28.80 4.13
C SER A 97 -22.44 28.36 4.16
N HIS A 98 -22.70 27.06 4.31
CA HIS A 98 -23.93 26.64 4.98
C HIS A 98 -23.63 25.50 5.94
N ALA A 99 -23.68 25.85 7.22
CA ALA A 99 -23.95 24.95 8.31
C ALA A 99 -25.48 24.77 8.45
N GLY A 100 -25.89 23.57 8.89
CA GLY A 100 -27.26 23.25 9.33
C GLY A 100 -28.18 22.79 8.19
N GLY A 101 -28.98 21.74 8.32
CA GLY A 101 -29.24 20.81 9.41
C GLY A 101 -30.42 19.90 9.03
N VAL A 102 -30.70 18.96 9.93
CA VAL A 102 -32.01 18.30 10.16
C VAL A 102 -32.41 17.10 9.27
N ALA A 103 -32.24 15.92 9.88
CA ALA A 103 -33.14 14.77 9.99
C ALA A 103 -34.01 14.31 8.80
N LYS A 104 -33.96 12.99 8.53
CA LYS A 104 -35.17 12.13 8.60
C LYS A 104 -34.81 10.64 8.61
N ASP A 105 -35.31 9.99 9.67
CA ASP A 105 -35.46 8.55 9.87
C ASP A 105 -36.18 7.87 8.69
N SER A 106 -35.80 6.63 8.37
CA SER A 106 -36.67 5.66 7.68
C SER A 106 -36.26 4.23 8.01
N LYS A 107 -36.95 3.71 9.02
CA LYS A 107 -37.18 2.31 9.38
C LYS A 107 -38.01 1.59 8.30
N VAL A 108 -37.58 0.38 7.88
CA VAL A 108 -38.37 -0.84 7.55
C VAL A 108 -37.41 -1.83 6.83
N GLY A 109 -37.39 -3.14 7.04
CA GLY A 109 -38.18 -4.05 7.85
C GLY A 109 -37.55 -5.45 7.81
N LEU A 110 -37.90 -6.26 8.81
CA LEU A 110 -37.55 -7.68 8.91
C LEU A 110 -38.31 -8.51 7.86
N ALA A 111 -37.68 -9.58 7.37
CA ALA A 111 -38.35 -10.83 7.09
C ALA A 111 -37.35 -12.00 7.11
N ASP A 112 -37.50 -12.82 8.14
CA ASP A 112 -37.01 -14.19 8.24
C ASP A 112 -37.79 -15.08 7.25
N SER A 113 -37.15 -16.11 6.69
CA SER A 113 -37.84 -17.16 5.93
C SER A 113 -37.06 -18.47 5.98
N GLU A 114 -37.42 -19.31 6.94
CA GLU A 114 -37.34 -20.77 6.85
C GLU A 114 -38.63 -21.34 6.23
N VAL A 115 -38.50 -22.22 5.23
CA VAL A 115 -39.35 -23.41 4.93
C VAL A 115 -38.66 -24.14 3.76
N THR A 116 -38.30 -25.41 3.78
CA THR A 116 -39.07 -26.65 4.06
C THR A 116 -38.11 -27.78 4.36
#